data_AF-A0A5J5I9C8-F1
#
_entry.id   AF-A0A5J5I9C8-F1
#
_cell.length_a   1.000
_cell.length_b   1.000
_cell.length_c   1.000
_cell.angle_alpha   90.00
_cell.angle_beta   90.00
_cell.angle_gamma   90.00
#
_symmetry.space_group_name_H-M   'P 1'
#
loop_
_entity.id
_entity.type
_entity.pdbx_description
1 polymer ?
#
loop_
_entity_poly.entity_id
_entity_poly.type
_entity_poly.pdbx_seq_one_letter_code
_entity_poly.pdbx_strand_id
1 'polypeptide(L)'
;MAQQQALLLAHIDAESAQLLLNRSTTAQTELGVAVKAYFASIAEETTLMGDDASDLGYQAREEANARHLLQLLQSGPGALPAIRQLVRSIAAQENSEAQVATQQAQQAQIGAWRLISVIICLLLALPFGGAFFLWRHLVVPLAALANATRSIAQEDDRKPLPGSRLREVRQLIAHFEDMALAVEDKVIARTRELQRLNQQLGETDRRRRLFLSKVSHELRTPVTVMRGEAEVALRMDGDVSVLRDALQQILDSNLFLERRLDDLLTLARAEDGALPIRQDRVDLAQLAREVGQSAFSFAHASGIRLELEALDRPMPIMGDADRLRQAMLALVDNGVKFSPPGSTIRLHGTHTDGEVGIVIADEGPGVADGELDRIFDPYVQGKAGRSLGGTGLGLSLARWIAQAHQGRISAYNRDEGEGLCVSLRLPARV
;
A
#
# COMPACT_ATOMS: atom_id res chain seq x y z
N MET A 1 65.97 -53.14 -18.89
CA MET A 1 66.71 -54.14 -19.68
C MET A 1 67.91 -53.51 -20.38
N ALA A 2 67.73 -52.58 -21.33
CA ALA A 2 68.83 -51.80 -21.95
C ALA A 2 69.93 -51.25 -20.98
N GLN A 3 69.56 -50.65 -19.84
CA GLN A 3 70.54 -50.19 -18.83
C GLN A 3 71.36 -51.35 -18.20
N GLN A 4 70.73 -52.50 -17.99
CA GLN A 4 71.39 -53.70 -17.46
C GLN A 4 72.34 -54.30 -18.49
N GLN A 5 71.93 -54.34 -19.76
CA GLN A 5 72.79 -54.75 -20.87
C GLN A 5 74.00 -53.81 -21.06
N ALA A 6 73.80 -52.50 -20.99
CA ALA A 6 74.89 -51.51 -21.08
C ALA A 6 75.92 -51.67 -19.95
N LEU A 7 75.48 -52.01 -18.73
CA LEU A 7 76.37 -52.31 -17.60
C LEU A 7 77.17 -53.61 -17.82
N LEU A 8 76.53 -54.66 -18.34
CA LEU A 8 77.19 -55.92 -18.68
C LEU A 8 78.25 -55.70 -19.78
N LEU A 9 77.94 -54.90 -20.79
CA LEU A 9 78.89 -54.51 -21.84
C LEU A 9 80.06 -53.67 -21.29
N ALA A 10 79.80 -52.72 -20.39
CA ALA A 10 80.86 -51.98 -19.72
C ALA A 10 81.80 -52.90 -18.91
N HIS A 11 81.24 -53.92 -18.26
CA HIS A 11 82.02 -54.93 -17.56
C HIS A 11 82.86 -55.80 -18.52
N ILE A 12 82.31 -56.18 -19.69
CA ILE A 12 83.06 -56.87 -20.75
C ILE A 12 84.22 -56.00 -21.28
N ASP A 13 84.03 -54.68 -21.47
CA ASP A 13 85.11 -53.77 -21.90
C ASP A 13 86.22 -53.66 -20.82
N ALA A 14 85.83 -53.61 -19.55
CA ALA A 14 86.76 -53.54 -18.42
C ALA A 14 87.62 -54.80 -18.32
N GLU A 15 87.02 -56.00 -18.37
CA GLU A 15 87.76 -57.26 -18.30
C GLU A 15 88.63 -57.49 -19.55
N SER A 16 88.14 -57.10 -20.72
CA SER A 16 88.93 -57.11 -21.96
C SER A 16 90.17 -56.20 -21.87
N ALA A 17 90.07 -55.07 -21.16
CA ALA A 17 91.18 -54.17 -20.90
C ALA A 17 92.23 -54.80 -19.97
N GLN A 18 91.78 -55.47 -18.90
CA GLN A 18 92.66 -56.13 -17.94
C GLN A 18 93.42 -57.31 -18.58
N LEU A 19 92.76 -58.08 -19.44
CA LEU A 19 93.37 -59.15 -20.24
C LEU A 19 94.49 -58.66 -21.17
N LEU A 20 94.30 -57.49 -21.80
CA LEU A 20 95.33 -56.84 -22.63
C LEU A 20 96.56 -56.43 -21.83
N LEU A 21 96.38 -55.96 -20.59
CA LEU A 21 97.45 -55.42 -19.75
C LEU A 21 98.27 -56.51 -19.05
N ASN A 22 97.61 -57.54 -18.49
CA ASN A 22 98.26 -58.44 -17.54
C ASN A 22 98.15 -59.95 -17.90
N ARG A 23 97.44 -60.31 -18.98
CA ARG A 23 97.20 -61.70 -19.45
C ARG A 23 96.90 -62.69 -18.31
N SER A 24 96.12 -62.28 -17.30
CA SER A 24 95.81 -63.12 -16.15
C SER A 24 94.70 -64.11 -16.46
N THR A 25 94.81 -65.33 -15.94
CA THR A 25 93.79 -66.38 -16.07
C THR A 25 92.46 -65.98 -15.39
N THR A 26 92.54 -65.14 -14.36
CA THR A 26 91.38 -64.58 -13.65
C THR A 26 90.54 -63.69 -14.57
N ALA A 27 91.15 -62.72 -15.25
CA ALA A 27 90.45 -61.83 -16.16
C ALA A 27 89.85 -62.58 -17.36
N GLN A 28 90.46 -63.69 -17.79
CA GLN A 28 89.89 -64.57 -18.82
C GLN A 28 88.60 -65.26 -18.35
N THR A 29 88.57 -65.67 -17.08
CA THR A 29 87.40 -66.32 -16.48
C THR A 29 86.27 -65.31 -16.27
N GLU A 30 86.58 -64.12 -15.75
CA GLU A 30 85.60 -63.05 -15.53
C GLU A 30 85.03 -62.51 -16.84
N LEU A 31 85.85 -62.35 -17.89
CA LEU A 31 85.36 -62.01 -19.23
C LEU A 31 84.34 -63.05 -19.74
N GLY A 32 84.63 -64.34 -19.55
CA GLY A 32 83.71 -65.41 -19.95
C GLY A 32 82.39 -65.40 -19.18
N VAL A 33 82.41 -65.04 -17.89
CA VAL A 33 81.20 -64.87 -17.08
C VAL A 33 80.39 -63.66 -17.55
N ALA A 34 81.04 -62.52 -17.77
CA ALA A 34 80.39 -61.29 -18.23
C ALA A 34 79.72 -61.46 -19.60
N VAL A 35 80.41 -62.13 -20.53
CA VAL A 35 79.87 -62.46 -21.86
C VAL A 35 78.66 -63.40 -21.77
N LYS A 36 78.70 -64.44 -20.92
CA LYS A 36 77.55 -65.32 -20.70
C LYS A 36 76.35 -64.58 -20.10
N ALA A 37 76.59 -63.68 -19.15
CA ALA A 37 75.54 -62.87 -18.55
C ALA A 37 74.90 -61.90 -19.56
N TYR A 38 75.69 -61.32 -20.46
CA TYR A 38 75.18 -60.50 -21.57
C TYR A 38 74.27 -61.30 -22.50
N PHE A 39 74.68 -62.50 -22.93
CA PHE A 39 73.83 -63.37 -23.77
C PHE A 39 72.56 -63.83 -23.04
N ALA A 40 72.64 -64.10 -21.74
CA ALA A 40 71.47 -64.44 -20.94
C ALA A 40 70.47 -63.27 -20.85
N SER A 41 70.96 -62.03 -20.72
CA SER A 41 70.12 -60.82 -20.70
C SER A 41 69.39 -60.60 -22.02
N ILE A 42 70.04 -60.85 -23.16
CA ILE A 42 69.40 -60.79 -24.49
C ILE A 42 68.29 -61.84 -24.58
N ALA A 43 68.56 -63.07 -24.14
CA ALA A 43 67.56 -64.14 -24.17
C ALA A 43 66.34 -63.85 -23.29
N GLU A 44 66.55 -63.25 -22.11
CA GLU A 44 65.46 -62.82 -21.22
C GLU A 44 64.64 -61.68 -21.84
N GLU A 45 65.28 -60.68 -22.42
CA GLU A 45 64.62 -59.56 -23.10
C GLU A 45 63.79 -60.01 -24.32
N THR A 46 64.32 -60.97 -25.07
CA THR A 46 63.61 -61.58 -26.22
C THR A 46 62.30 -62.25 -25.79
N THR A 47 62.21 -62.79 -24.58
CA THR A 47 60.96 -63.39 -24.05
C THR A 47 59.93 -62.38 -23.54
N LEU A 48 60.33 -61.13 -23.33
CA LEU A 48 59.49 -60.06 -22.78
C LEU A 48 58.94 -59.11 -23.86
N MET A 49 59.50 -59.12 -25.06
CA MET A 49 59.09 -58.26 -26.19
C MET A 49 57.93 -58.86 -26.99
N GLY A 50 57.11 -57.99 -27.60
CA GLY A 50 55.95 -58.37 -28.40
C GLY A 50 56.29 -58.59 -29.88
N ASP A 51 55.33 -59.04 -30.68
CA ASP A 51 55.50 -59.31 -32.13
C ASP A 51 55.46 -58.03 -33.01
N ASP A 52 55.64 -56.85 -32.42
CA ASP A 52 55.57 -55.59 -33.17
C ASP A 52 56.81 -55.40 -34.07
N ALA A 53 56.63 -54.75 -35.22
CA ALA A 53 57.68 -54.60 -36.24
C ALA A 53 58.95 -53.86 -35.75
N SER A 54 58.82 -53.03 -34.72
CA SER A 54 59.95 -52.39 -34.04
C SER A 54 60.78 -53.37 -33.23
N ASP A 55 60.11 -54.31 -32.54
CA ASP A 55 60.72 -55.28 -31.64
C ASP A 55 61.46 -56.36 -32.45
N LEU A 56 60.90 -56.76 -33.60
CA LEU A 56 61.56 -57.67 -34.56
C LEU A 56 62.86 -57.10 -35.14
N GLY A 57 62.87 -55.80 -35.49
CA GLY A 57 64.07 -55.13 -35.99
C GLY A 57 65.16 -54.96 -34.93
N TYR A 58 64.75 -54.76 -33.68
CA TYR A 58 65.63 -54.66 -32.52
C TYR A 58 66.27 -56.02 -32.17
N GLN A 59 65.47 -57.09 -32.09
CA GLN A 59 65.94 -58.46 -31.84
C GLN A 59 66.95 -58.93 -32.89
N ALA A 60 66.67 -58.71 -34.18
CA ALA A 60 67.59 -59.07 -35.25
C ALA A 60 68.96 -58.37 -35.14
N ARG A 61 68.97 -57.15 -34.59
CA ARG A 61 70.19 -56.35 -34.37
C ARG A 61 70.97 -56.82 -33.14
N GLU A 62 70.30 -57.12 -32.03
CA GLU A 62 70.94 -57.72 -30.85
C GLU A 62 71.56 -59.08 -31.20
N GLU A 63 70.85 -59.92 -31.95
CA GLU A 63 71.40 -61.19 -32.43
C GLU A 63 72.60 -61.01 -33.36
N ALA A 64 72.60 -60.00 -34.23
CA ALA A 64 73.72 -59.70 -35.11
C ALA A 64 74.96 -59.24 -34.31
N ASN A 65 74.76 -58.37 -33.31
CA ASN A 65 75.80 -57.93 -32.39
C ASN A 65 76.36 -59.09 -31.55
N ALA A 66 75.48 -59.95 -31.07
CA ALA A 66 75.79 -61.18 -30.35
C ALA A 66 76.66 -62.14 -31.17
N ARG A 67 76.26 -62.39 -32.42
CA ARG A 67 77.01 -63.22 -33.38
C ARG A 67 78.38 -62.62 -33.70
N HIS A 68 78.46 -61.30 -33.89
CA HIS A 68 79.71 -60.61 -34.18
C HIS A 68 80.68 -60.66 -32.99
N LEU A 69 80.17 -60.52 -31.77
CA LEU A 69 80.97 -60.66 -30.54
C LEU A 69 81.51 -62.09 -30.38
N LEU A 70 80.68 -63.12 -30.64
CA LEU A 70 81.10 -64.52 -30.61
C LEU A 70 82.21 -64.82 -31.63
N GLN A 71 82.10 -64.30 -32.86
CA GLN A 71 83.13 -64.46 -33.88
C GLN A 71 84.47 -63.84 -33.48
N LEU A 72 84.44 -62.64 -32.87
CA LEU A 72 85.65 -61.99 -32.39
C LEU A 72 86.28 -62.73 -31.20
N LEU A 73 85.47 -63.27 -30.28
CA LEU A 73 85.95 -64.09 -29.15
C LEU A 73 86.62 -65.39 -29.62
N GLN A 74 86.14 -65.99 -30.70
CA GLN A 74 86.73 -67.20 -31.30
C GLN A 74 88.05 -66.94 -32.06
N SER A 75 88.31 -65.68 -32.43
CA SER A 75 89.49 -65.27 -33.21
C SER A 75 90.78 -65.13 -32.38
N GLY A 76 90.71 -65.38 -31.07
CA GLY A 76 91.85 -65.39 -30.15
C GLY A 76 92.28 -63.99 -29.64
N PRO A 77 93.36 -63.91 -28.84
CA PRO A 77 93.71 -62.71 -28.07
C PRO A 77 94.08 -61.48 -28.92
N GLY A 78 94.38 -61.65 -30.21
CA GLY A 78 94.61 -60.52 -31.14
C GLY A 78 93.36 -59.70 -31.48
N ALA A 79 92.16 -60.23 -31.22
CA ALA A 79 90.88 -59.58 -31.49
C ALA A 79 90.35 -58.72 -30.32
N LEU A 80 91.05 -58.70 -29.17
CA LEU A 80 90.64 -57.94 -27.97
C LEU A 80 90.39 -56.43 -28.25
N PRO A 81 91.19 -55.71 -29.06
CA PRO A 81 90.89 -54.32 -29.39
C PRO A 81 89.57 -54.15 -30.17
N ALA A 82 89.26 -55.07 -31.08
CA ALA A 82 88.03 -55.06 -31.86
C ALA A 82 86.80 -55.39 -30.99
N ILE A 83 86.94 -56.33 -30.04
CA ILE A 83 85.90 -56.64 -29.04
C ILE A 83 85.56 -55.38 -28.23
N ARG A 84 86.58 -54.68 -27.71
CA ARG A 84 86.39 -53.45 -26.94
C ARG A 84 85.69 -52.36 -27.74
N GLN A 85 86.07 -52.18 -29.01
CA GLN A 85 85.41 -51.20 -29.88
C GLN A 85 83.94 -51.55 -30.13
N LEU A 86 83.64 -52.82 -30.44
CA LEU A 86 82.28 -53.29 -30.66
C LEU A 86 81.42 -53.13 -29.40
N VAL A 87 81.92 -53.62 -28.25
CA VAL A 87 81.24 -53.55 -26.96
C VAL A 87 80.94 -52.11 -26.55
N ARG A 88 81.87 -51.17 -26.75
CA ARG A 88 81.63 -49.74 -26.50
C ARG A 88 80.57 -49.15 -27.42
N SER A 89 80.56 -49.54 -28.70
CA SER A 89 79.55 -49.05 -29.64
C SER A 89 78.15 -49.55 -29.27
N ILE A 90 78.03 -50.82 -28.88
CA ILE A 90 76.77 -51.39 -28.40
C ILE A 90 76.36 -50.71 -27.09
N ALA A 91 77.27 -50.57 -26.12
CA ALA A 91 76.95 -49.93 -24.83
C ALA A 91 76.53 -48.46 -24.98
N ALA A 92 77.15 -47.71 -25.89
CA ALA A 92 76.77 -46.34 -26.18
C ALA A 92 75.37 -46.27 -26.81
N GLN A 93 75.05 -47.22 -27.69
CA GLN A 93 73.75 -47.34 -28.32
C GLN A 93 72.65 -47.71 -27.30
N GLU A 94 72.86 -48.75 -26.50
CA GLU A 94 71.96 -49.17 -25.42
C GLU A 94 71.67 -48.02 -24.43
N ASN A 95 72.70 -47.27 -24.05
CA ASN A 95 72.54 -46.11 -23.17
C ASN A 95 71.71 -44.99 -23.82
N SER A 96 71.87 -44.76 -25.13
CA SER A 96 71.09 -43.73 -25.85
C SER A 96 69.61 -44.10 -25.95
N GLU A 97 69.30 -45.37 -26.21
CA GLU A 97 67.93 -45.87 -26.33
C GLU A 97 67.22 -45.88 -24.97
N ALA A 98 67.93 -46.27 -23.90
CA ALA A 98 67.42 -46.13 -22.53
C ALA A 98 67.12 -44.66 -22.16
N GLN A 99 67.93 -43.71 -22.60
CA GLN A 99 67.69 -42.28 -22.36
C GLN A 99 66.46 -41.76 -23.12
N VAL A 100 66.26 -42.19 -24.38
CA VAL A 100 65.08 -41.79 -25.16
C VAL A 100 63.80 -42.38 -24.55
N ALA A 101 63.80 -43.67 -24.20
CA ALA A 101 62.65 -44.33 -23.59
C ALA A 101 62.24 -43.69 -22.25
N THR A 102 63.22 -43.36 -21.41
CA THR A 102 62.96 -42.66 -20.14
C THR A 102 62.42 -41.24 -20.34
N GLN A 103 62.94 -40.50 -21.33
CA GLN A 103 62.42 -39.17 -21.67
C GLN A 103 60.98 -39.23 -22.20
N GLN A 104 60.66 -40.17 -23.09
CA GLN A 104 59.30 -40.38 -23.61
C GLN A 104 58.33 -40.75 -22.48
N ALA A 105 58.73 -41.66 -21.59
CA ALA A 105 57.92 -42.05 -20.43
C ALA A 105 57.67 -40.85 -19.48
N GLN A 106 58.70 -40.02 -19.22
CA GLN A 106 58.54 -38.81 -18.41
C GLN A 106 57.60 -37.79 -19.07
N GLN A 107 57.72 -37.58 -20.39
CA GLN A 107 56.83 -36.67 -21.12
C GLN A 107 55.37 -37.15 -21.07
N ALA A 108 55.12 -38.45 -21.27
CA ALA A 108 53.79 -39.04 -21.16
C ALA A 108 53.21 -38.87 -19.76
N GLN A 109 54.02 -39.11 -18.71
CA GLN A 109 53.60 -38.91 -17.32
C GLN A 109 53.25 -37.45 -17.02
N ILE A 110 54.08 -36.48 -17.46
CA ILE A 110 53.81 -35.06 -17.27
C ILE A 110 52.51 -34.66 -17.98
N GLY A 111 52.28 -35.16 -19.20
CA GLY A 111 51.04 -34.95 -19.95
C GLY A 111 49.82 -35.47 -19.19
N ALA A 112 49.89 -36.68 -18.65
CA ALA A 112 48.82 -37.28 -17.86
C ALA A 112 48.52 -36.47 -16.58
N TRP A 113 49.55 -36.07 -15.83
CA TRP A 113 49.38 -35.27 -14.61
C TRP A 113 48.77 -33.88 -14.89
N ARG A 114 49.08 -33.26 -16.03
CA ARG A 114 48.45 -32.00 -16.45
C ARG A 114 46.96 -32.15 -16.74
N LEU A 115 46.55 -33.23 -17.42
CA LEU A 115 45.13 -33.49 -17.67
C LEU A 115 44.38 -33.75 -16.37
N ILE A 116 44.95 -34.55 -15.46
CA ILE A 116 44.37 -34.83 -14.15
C ILE A 116 44.20 -33.55 -13.34
N SER A 117 45.22 -32.67 -13.31
CA SER A 117 45.13 -31.42 -12.53
C SER A 117 44.09 -30.45 -13.08
N VAL A 118 43.93 -30.37 -14.41
CA VAL A 118 42.86 -29.57 -15.04
C VAL A 118 41.47 -30.12 -14.68
N ILE A 119 41.29 -31.44 -14.73
CA ILE A 119 40.01 -32.08 -14.37
C ILE A 119 39.69 -31.83 -12.89
N ILE A 120 40.68 -31.99 -11.99
CA ILE A 120 40.50 -31.70 -10.56
C ILE A 120 40.14 -30.23 -10.34
N CYS A 121 40.80 -29.30 -11.05
CA CYS A 121 40.53 -27.88 -10.93
C CYS A 121 39.08 -27.54 -11.38
N LEU A 122 38.61 -28.14 -12.49
CA LEU A 122 37.24 -27.99 -12.96
C LEU A 122 36.22 -28.60 -12.00
N LEU A 123 36.49 -29.80 -11.47
CA LEU A 123 35.63 -30.46 -10.49
C LEU A 123 35.51 -29.68 -9.18
N LEU A 124 36.57 -28.97 -8.77
CA LEU A 124 36.54 -28.09 -7.62
C LEU A 124 35.84 -26.76 -7.94
N ALA A 125 36.05 -26.16 -9.12
CA ALA A 125 35.47 -24.86 -9.46
C ALA A 125 33.94 -24.90 -9.62
N LEU A 126 33.40 -26.00 -10.15
CA LEU A 126 31.97 -26.15 -10.44
C LEU A 126 31.07 -26.03 -9.19
N PRO A 127 31.32 -26.70 -8.05
CA PRO A 127 30.53 -26.52 -6.84
C PRO A 127 30.66 -25.11 -6.25
N PHE A 128 31.84 -24.48 -6.31
CA PHE A 128 31.98 -23.08 -5.85
C PHE A 128 31.17 -22.13 -6.72
N GLY A 129 31.23 -22.28 -8.04
CA GLY A 129 30.43 -21.48 -8.98
C GLY A 129 28.93 -21.70 -8.79
N GLY A 130 28.50 -22.95 -8.63
CA GLY A 130 27.10 -23.30 -8.37
C GLY A 130 26.60 -22.76 -7.03
N ALA A 131 27.38 -22.92 -5.96
CA ALA A 131 27.06 -22.37 -4.64
C ALA A 131 26.96 -20.84 -4.67
N PHE A 132 27.90 -20.16 -5.33
CA PHE A 132 27.85 -18.71 -5.49
C PHE A 132 26.64 -18.26 -6.31
N PHE A 133 26.31 -18.97 -7.40
CA PHE A 133 25.15 -18.70 -8.23
C PHE A 133 23.84 -18.84 -7.44
N LEU A 134 23.67 -19.93 -6.68
CA LEU A 134 22.51 -20.16 -5.83
C LEU A 134 22.42 -19.14 -4.68
N TRP A 135 23.53 -18.84 -4.02
CA TRP A 135 23.59 -17.82 -2.98
C TRP A 135 23.13 -16.46 -3.53
N ARG A 136 23.69 -16.03 -4.66
CA ARG A 136 23.39 -14.75 -5.32
C ARG A 136 21.95 -14.65 -5.82
N HIS A 137 21.41 -15.71 -6.41
CA HIS A 137 20.14 -15.65 -7.15
C HIS A 137 18.96 -16.32 -6.45
N LEU A 138 19.17 -17.04 -5.36
CA LEU A 138 18.11 -17.69 -4.58
C LEU A 138 18.13 -17.22 -3.12
N VAL A 139 19.26 -17.34 -2.41
CA VAL A 139 19.33 -17.05 -0.97
C VAL A 139 19.17 -15.55 -0.68
N VAL A 140 19.97 -14.70 -1.35
CA VAL A 140 19.94 -13.24 -1.12
C VAL A 140 18.56 -12.62 -1.43
N PRO A 141 17.90 -12.91 -2.58
CA PRO A 141 16.57 -12.35 -2.86
C PRO A 141 15.48 -12.85 -1.92
N LEU A 142 15.50 -14.14 -1.52
CA LEU A 142 14.52 -14.68 -0.58
C LEU A 142 14.69 -14.07 0.83
N ALA A 143 15.94 -13.91 1.29
CA ALA A 143 16.20 -13.24 2.56
C ALA A 143 15.76 -11.76 2.53
N ALA A 144 15.97 -11.08 1.40
CA ALA A 144 15.49 -9.70 1.22
C ALA A 144 13.95 -9.61 1.26
N LEU A 145 13.24 -10.51 0.58
CA LEU A 145 11.77 -10.60 0.64
C LEU A 145 11.26 -10.86 2.05
N ALA A 146 11.88 -11.80 2.79
CA ALA A 146 11.50 -12.11 4.17
C ALA A 146 11.74 -10.93 5.14
N ASN A 147 12.74 -10.10 4.85
CA ASN A 147 12.98 -8.88 5.62
C ASN A 147 12.02 -7.75 5.21
N ALA A 148 11.68 -7.64 3.92
CA ALA A 148 10.74 -6.64 3.42
C ALA A 148 9.31 -6.88 3.93
N THR A 149 8.86 -8.13 4.07
CA THR A 149 7.57 -8.44 4.71
C THR A 149 7.54 -7.99 6.17
N ARG A 150 8.64 -8.13 6.90
CA ARG A 150 8.74 -7.64 8.29
C ARG A 150 8.80 -6.12 8.37
N SER A 151 9.48 -5.44 7.44
CA SER A 151 9.54 -3.98 7.43
C SER A 151 8.18 -3.35 7.11
N ILE A 152 7.40 -3.95 6.20
CA ILE A 152 6.01 -3.52 5.95
C ILE A 152 5.15 -3.64 7.22
N ALA A 153 5.33 -4.70 8.01
CA ALA A 153 4.61 -4.88 9.27
C ALA A 153 5.03 -3.89 10.37
N GLN A 154 6.22 -3.28 10.25
CA GLN A 154 6.76 -2.31 11.19
C GLN A 154 6.65 -0.86 10.69
N GLU A 155 5.94 -0.63 9.57
CA GLU A 155 5.80 0.68 8.91
C GLU A 155 7.14 1.37 8.56
N ASP A 156 8.20 0.59 8.34
CA ASP A 156 9.53 1.08 8.03
C ASP A 156 9.71 1.26 6.50
N ASP A 157 10.62 2.14 6.10
CA ASP A 157 10.81 2.51 4.68
C ASP A 157 11.11 1.29 3.79
N ARG A 158 10.46 1.24 2.62
CA ARG A 158 10.64 0.13 1.66
C ARG A 158 12.06 0.12 1.13
N LYS A 159 12.77 -0.98 1.37
CA LYS A 159 14.09 -1.22 0.75
C LYS A 159 13.92 -1.88 -0.63
N PRO A 160 14.71 -1.47 -1.64
CA PRO A 160 14.66 -2.09 -2.96
C PRO A 160 15.01 -3.58 -2.89
N LEU A 161 14.24 -4.42 -3.57
CA LEU A 161 14.50 -5.85 -3.63
C LEU A 161 15.58 -6.16 -4.68
N PRO A 162 16.56 -7.02 -4.38
CA PRO A 162 17.61 -7.38 -5.32
C PRO A 162 17.07 -8.30 -6.43
N GLY A 163 17.48 -8.06 -7.67
CA GLY A 163 17.05 -8.87 -8.82
C GLY A 163 17.58 -10.31 -8.81
N SER A 164 16.80 -11.25 -9.36
CA SER A 164 17.21 -12.66 -9.57
C SER A 164 17.26 -13.05 -11.04
N ARG A 165 18.16 -13.97 -11.41
CA ARG A 165 18.19 -14.60 -12.75
C ARG A 165 17.17 -15.74 -12.89
N LEU A 166 16.65 -16.27 -11.78
CA LEU A 166 15.60 -17.28 -11.79
C LEU A 166 14.24 -16.63 -12.07
N ARG A 167 13.48 -17.19 -13.00
CA ARG A 167 12.20 -16.63 -13.46
C ARG A 167 11.17 -16.63 -12.34
N GLU A 168 11.09 -17.72 -11.60
CA GLU A 168 10.16 -17.96 -10.51
C GLU A 168 10.37 -16.94 -9.38
N VAL A 169 11.64 -16.68 -9.02
CA VAL A 169 12.00 -15.70 -7.98
C VAL A 169 11.66 -14.28 -8.43
N ARG A 170 11.93 -13.91 -9.69
CA ARG A 170 11.52 -12.59 -10.21
C ARG A 170 10.01 -12.41 -10.19
N GLN A 171 9.26 -13.44 -10.59
CA GLN A 171 7.80 -13.39 -10.59
C GLN A 171 7.26 -13.23 -9.17
N LEU A 172 7.85 -13.89 -8.17
CA LEU A 172 7.48 -13.71 -6.77
C LEU A 172 7.76 -12.29 -6.27
N ILE A 173 8.92 -11.72 -6.61
CA ILE A 173 9.27 -10.32 -6.28
C ILE A 173 8.24 -9.35 -6.87
N ALA A 174 7.89 -9.51 -8.15
CA ALA A 174 6.91 -8.65 -8.82
C ALA A 174 5.52 -8.71 -8.15
N HIS A 175 4.99 -9.91 -7.86
CA HIS A 175 3.70 -10.03 -7.17
C HIS A 175 3.73 -9.43 -5.76
N PHE A 176 4.87 -9.53 -5.07
CA PHE A 176 5.02 -8.92 -3.75
C PHE A 176 5.02 -7.39 -3.85
N GLU A 177 5.70 -6.81 -4.83
CA GLU A 177 5.69 -5.37 -5.10
C GLU A 177 4.29 -4.87 -5.46
N ASP A 178 3.58 -5.57 -6.34
CA ASP A 178 2.19 -5.26 -6.72
C ASP A 178 1.25 -5.31 -5.50
N MET A 179 1.39 -6.34 -4.66
CA MET A 179 0.61 -6.48 -3.43
C MET A 179 0.91 -5.35 -2.45
N ALA A 180 2.19 -4.99 -2.28
CA ALA A 180 2.61 -3.93 -1.38
C ALA A 180 2.02 -2.58 -1.82
N LEU A 181 2.09 -2.26 -3.11
CA LEU A 181 1.47 -1.06 -3.70
C LEU A 181 -0.05 -1.06 -3.51
N ALA A 182 -0.73 -2.17 -3.81
CA ALA A 182 -2.18 -2.26 -3.66
C ALA A 182 -2.65 -2.10 -2.20
N VAL A 183 -1.90 -2.64 -1.23
CA VAL A 183 -2.18 -2.45 0.20
C VAL A 183 -2.00 -0.99 0.60
N GLU A 184 -0.91 -0.36 0.18
CA GLU A 184 -0.63 1.05 0.47
C GLU A 184 -1.70 1.99 -0.10
N ASP A 185 -2.09 1.82 -1.36
CA ASP A 185 -3.18 2.58 -1.98
C ASP A 185 -4.50 2.43 -1.22
N LYS A 186 -4.80 1.19 -0.78
CA LYS A 186 -6.00 0.91 0.00
C LYS A 186 -5.97 1.55 1.39
N VAL A 187 -4.81 1.53 2.06
CA VAL A 187 -4.61 2.20 3.35
C VAL A 187 -4.76 3.71 3.18
N ILE A 188 -4.13 4.32 2.17
CA ILE A 188 -4.25 5.76 1.89
C ILE A 188 -5.72 6.13 1.61
N ALA A 189 -6.43 5.36 0.79
CA ALA A 189 -7.84 5.59 0.49
C ALA A 189 -8.72 5.52 1.75
N ARG A 190 -8.54 4.48 2.58
CA ARG A 190 -9.29 4.32 3.83
C ARG A 190 -8.97 5.39 4.87
N THR A 191 -7.71 5.78 5.00
CA THR A 191 -7.30 6.86 5.90
C THR A 191 -7.93 8.18 5.48
N ARG A 192 -7.97 8.50 4.18
CA ARG A 192 -8.65 9.69 3.66
C ARG A 192 -10.16 9.65 3.90
N GLU A 193 -10.79 8.50 3.72
CA GLU A 193 -12.22 8.30 4.00
C GLU A 193 -12.53 8.50 5.50
N LEU A 194 -11.75 7.87 6.38
CA LEU A 194 -11.89 8.03 7.83
C LEU A 194 -11.68 9.48 8.26
N GLN A 195 -10.68 10.18 7.71
CA GLN A 195 -10.48 11.60 7.99
C GLN A 195 -11.68 12.45 7.58
N ARG A 196 -12.27 12.20 6.41
CA ARG A 196 -13.50 12.90 5.97
C ARG A 196 -14.68 12.65 6.89
N LEU A 197 -14.94 11.38 7.25
CA LEU A 197 -16.02 11.02 8.16
C LEU A 197 -15.83 11.63 9.55
N ASN A 198 -14.61 11.63 10.06
CA ASN A 198 -14.29 12.21 11.36
C ASN A 198 -14.44 13.74 11.35
N GLN A 199 -14.07 14.40 10.25
CA GLN A 199 -14.35 15.84 10.06
C GLN A 199 -15.86 16.13 10.03
N GLN A 200 -16.65 15.37 9.28
CA GLN A 200 -18.11 15.52 9.23
C GLN A 200 -18.78 15.30 10.59
N LEU A 201 -18.32 14.28 11.33
CA LEU A 201 -18.78 14.02 12.69
C LEU A 201 -18.43 15.18 13.63
N GLY A 202 -17.20 15.69 13.54
CA GLY A 202 -16.74 16.82 14.34
C GLY A 202 -17.54 18.11 14.05
N GLU A 203 -17.88 18.37 12.79
CA GLU A 203 -18.76 19.49 12.43
C GLU A 203 -20.16 19.35 13.00
N THR A 204 -20.73 18.15 12.92
CA THR A 204 -22.08 17.85 13.43
C THR A 204 -22.14 18.02 14.95
N ASP A 205 -21.14 17.47 15.67
CA ASP A 205 -21.05 17.62 17.12
C ASP A 205 -20.87 19.09 17.53
N ARG A 206 -20.05 19.86 16.80
CA ARG A 206 -19.88 21.29 17.05
C ARG A 206 -21.19 22.07 16.87
N ARG A 207 -21.97 21.78 15.81
CA ARG A 207 -23.28 22.40 15.58
C ARG A 207 -24.26 22.06 16.70
N ARG A 208 -24.30 20.79 17.13
CA ARG A 208 -25.12 20.32 18.25
C ARG A 208 -24.79 21.02 19.57
N ARG A 209 -23.51 21.18 19.90
CA ARG A 209 -23.08 21.89 21.13
C ARG A 209 -23.44 23.38 21.09
N LEU A 210 -23.21 24.05 19.96
CA LEU A 210 -23.58 25.45 19.79
C LEU A 210 -25.09 25.66 19.95
N PHE A 211 -25.88 24.73 19.43
CA PHE A 211 -27.33 24.72 19.61
C PHE A 211 -27.75 24.58 21.07
N LEU A 212 -27.26 23.56 21.79
CA LEU A 212 -27.61 23.35 23.20
C LEU A 212 -27.27 24.56 24.06
N SER A 213 -26.15 25.22 23.77
CA SER A 213 -25.77 26.47 24.43
C SER A 213 -26.78 27.60 24.15
N LYS A 214 -27.20 27.79 22.89
CA LYS A 214 -28.18 28.80 22.51
C LYS A 214 -29.56 28.54 23.09
N VAL A 215 -30.04 27.30 23.05
CA VAL A 215 -31.30 26.90 23.68
C VAL A 215 -31.25 27.23 25.17
N SER A 216 -30.16 26.88 25.85
CA SER A 216 -30.01 27.20 27.27
C SER A 216 -30.09 28.71 27.55
N HIS A 217 -29.52 29.54 26.67
CA HIS A 217 -29.61 31.00 26.78
C HIS A 217 -31.03 31.52 26.54
N GLU A 218 -31.69 31.06 25.48
CA GLU A 218 -33.04 31.53 25.11
C GLU A 218 -34.12 31.07 26.08
N LEU A 219 -33.96 29.91 26.73
CA LEU A 219 -34.86 29.47 27.80
C LEU A 219 -34.58 30.23 29.11
N ARG A 220 -33.32 30.62 29.38
CA ARG A 220 -32.96 31.33 30.63
C ARG A 220 -33.55 32.74 30.69
N THR A 221 -33.62 33.45 29.58
CA THR A 221 -34.15 34.82 29.51
C THR A 221 -35.59 34.94 30.01
N PRO A 222 -36.59 34.24 29.43
CA PRO A 222 -37.97 34.31 29.90
C PRO A 222 -38.12 33.79 31.33
N VAL A 223 -37.34 32.79 31.75
CA VAL A 223 -37.32 32.33 33.14
C VAL A 223 -36.83 33.43 34.09
N THR A 224 -35.85 34.22 33.68
CA THR A 224 -35.34 35.35 34.46
C THR A 224 -36.37 36.48 34.55
N VAL A 225 -37.07 36.77 33.45
CA VAL A 225 -38.18 37.74 33.43
C VAL A 225 -39.30 37.29 34.35
N MET A 226 -39.79 36.05 34.22
CA MET A 226 -40.83 35.48 35.10
C MET A 226 -40.46 35.60 36.58
N ARG A 227 -39.20 35.30 36.93
CA ARG A 227 -38.71 35.47 38.30
C ARG A 227 -38.74 36.94 38.74
N GLY A 228 -38.27 37.86 37.91
CA GLY A 228 -38.27 39.29 38.22
C GLY A 228 -39.67 39.85 38.44
N GLU A 229 -40.61 39.52 37.55
CA GLU A 229 -42.02 39.93 37.67
C GLU A 229 -42.69 39.30 38.89
N ALA A 230 -42.37 38.05 39.23
CA ALA A 230 -42.85 37.42 40.46
C ALA A 230 -42.29 38.12 41.71
N GLU A 231 -41.02 38.53 41.71
CA GLU A 231 -40.42 39.33 42.79
C GLU A 231 -41.08 40.71 42.93
N VAL A 232 -41.45 41.36 41.81
CA VAL A 232 -42.19 42.63 41.79
C VAL A 232 -43.59 42.42 42.39
N ALA A 233 -44.31 41.40 41.93
CA ALA A 233 -45.63 41.05 42.43
C ALA A 233 -45.64 40.75 43.94
N LEU A 234 -44.60 40.09 44.46
CA LEU A 234 -44.47 39.77 45.89
C LEU A 234 -44.12 40.98 46.77
N ARG A 235 -43.59 42.07 46.20
CA ARG A 235 -43.19 43.28 46.95
C ARG A 235 -44.27 44.36 46.98
N MET A 236 -45.27 44.28 46.10
CA MET A 236 -46.31 45.31 45.99
C MET A 236 -47.51 44.97 46.87
N ASP A 237 -47.67 45.74 47.95
CA ASP A 237 -48.89 45.72 48.77
C ASP A 237 -49.92 46.72 48.21
N GLY A 238 -51.07 46.21 47.76
CA GLY A 238 -52.29 47.00 47.57
C GLY A 238 -52.55 47.61 46.18
N ASP A 239 -51.61 47.55 45.22
CA ASP A 239 -51.86 48.01 43.84
C ASP A 239 -52.23 46.83 42.91
N VAL A 240 -53.53 46.66 42.70
CA VAL A 240 -54.10 45.59 41.85
C VAL A 240 -53.68 45.74 40.38
N SER A 241 -53.39 46.96 39.91
CA SER A 241 -52.98 47.19 38.51
C SER A 241 -51.58 46.62 38.26
N VAL A 242 -50.63 46.96 39.13
CA VAL A 242 -49.24 46.49 39.03
C VAL A 242 -49.15 44.98 39.18
N LEU A 243 -49.95 44.40 40.09
CA LEU A 243 -50.04 42.95 40.25
C LEU A 243 -50.58 42.26 38.97
N ARG A 244 -51.60 42.84 38.34
CA ARG A 244 -52.17 42.32 37.09
C ARG A 244 -51.15 42.37 35.96
N ASP A 245 -50.43 43.47 35.81
CA ASP A 245 -49.42 43.63 34.77
C ASP A 245 -48.26 42.65 34.94
N ALA A 246 -47.75 42.48 36.17
CA ALA A 246 -46.71 41.50 36.48
C ALA A 246 -47.18 40.05 36.20
N LEU A 247 -48.40 39.70 36.58
CA LEU A 247 -48.98 38.38 36.29
C LEU A 247 -49.19 38.15 34.78
N GLN A 248 -49.59 39.19 34.04
CA GLN A 248 -49.72 39.11 32.59
C GLN A 248 -48.36 38.87 31.93
N GLN A 249 -47.32 39.58 32.38
CA GLN A 249 -45.96 39.42 31.86
C GLN A 249 -45.38 38.02 32.15
N ILE A 250 -45.71 37.44 33.31
CA ILE A 250 -45.39 36.03 33.63
C ILE A 250 -46.11 35.07 32.69
N LEU A 251 -47.42 35.27 32.48
CA LEU A 251 -48.23 34.42 31.61
C LEU A 251 -47.71 34.44 30.17
N ASP A 252 -47.40 35.63 29.63
CA ASP A 252 -46.87 35.81 28.28
C ASP A 252 -45.50 35.12 28.13
N SER A 253 -44.64 35.25 29.15
CA SER A 253 -43.33 34.57 29.17
C SER A 253 -43.46 33.04 29.26
N ASN A 254 -44.46 32.52 29.97
CA ASN A 254 -44.72 31.07 30.05
C ASN A 254 -45.22 30.53 28.70
N LEU A 255 -46.19 31.21 28.08
CA LEU A 255 -46.70 30.82 26.75
C LEU A 255 -45.60 30.85 25.68
N PHE A 256 -44.67 31.82 25.77
CA PHE A 256 -43.48 31.84 24.93
C PHE A 256 -42.59 30.61 25.16
N LEU A 257 -42.34 30.26 26.43
CA LEU A 257 -41.50 29.12 26.80
C LEU A 257 -42.10 27.78 26.34
N GLU A 258 -43.40 27.59 26.52
CA GLU A 258 -44.15 26.42 26.07
C GLU A 258 -43.99 26.19 24.56
N ARG A 259 -44.21 27.25 23.75
CA ARG A 259 -44.02 27.17 22.29
C ARG A 259 -42.60 26.78 21.90
N ARG A 260 -41.58 27.35 22.56
CA ARG A 260 -40.17 27.03 22.28
C ARG A 260 -39.81 25.59 22.67
N LEU A 261 -40.36 25.07 23.76
CA LEU A 261 -40.22 23.67 24.15
C LEU A 261 -40.87 22.73 23.14
N ASP A 262 -42.07 23.06 22.67
CA ASP A 262 -42.77 22.29 21.65
C ASP A 262 -42.01 22.28 20.31
N ASP A 263 -41.45 23.42 19.89
CA ASP A 263 -40.57 23.50 18.71
C ASP A 263 -39.37 22.55 18.84
N LEU A 264 -38.71 22.55 20.02
CA LEU A 264 -37.54 21.70 20.31
C LEU A 264 -37.88 20.21 20.30
N LEU A 265 -38.96 19.83 20.98
CA LEU A 265 -39.42 18.43 21.03
C LEU A 265 -39.86 17.94 19.64
N THR A 266 -40.48 18.82 18.86
CA THR A 266 -40.87 18.51 17.48
C THR A 266 -39.64 18.26 16.62
N LEU A 267 -38.62 19.11 16.70
CA LEU A 267 -37.36 18.91 15.98
C LEU A 267 -36.58 17.67 16.43
N ALA A 268 -36.52 17.39 17.73
CA ALA A 268 -35.88 16.18 18.23
C ALA A 268 -36.55 14.90 17.69
N ARG A 269 -37.88 14.86 17.67
CA ARG A 269 -38.65 13.72 17.13
C ARG A 269 -38.59 13.64 15.60
N ALA A 270 -38.41 14.77 14.94
CA ALA A 270 -38.20 14.86 13.50
C ALA A 270 -36.89 14.23 13.05
N GLU A 271 -35.78 14.46 13.79
CA GLU A 271 -34.48 13.83 13.52
C GLU A 271 -34.54 12.29 13.62
N ASP A 272 -35.36 11.76 14.53
CA ASP A 272 -35.57 10.31 14.71
C ASP A 272 -36.62 9.71 13.75
N GLY A 273 -37.24 10.51 12.87
CA GLY A 273 -38.30 10.07 11.96
C GLY A 273 -39.61 9.65 12.64
N ALA A 274 -39.79 10.02 13.92
CA ALA A 274 -40.77 9.43 14.81
C ALA A 274 -42.06 10.26 15.00
N LEU A 275 -42.25 11.36 14.25
CA LEU A 275 -43.42 12.23 14.43
C LEU A 275 -44.52 11.91 13.40
N PRO A 276 -45.63 11.24 13.79
CA PRO A 276 -46.75 11.02 12.89
C PRO A 276 -47.45 12.35 12.57
N ILE A 277 -47.70 12.60 11.29
CA ILE A 277 -48.51 13.74 10.82
C ILE A 277 -49.94 13.28 10.61
N ARG A 278 -50.90 14.03 11.18
CA ARG A 278 -52.31 13.81 10.92
C ARG A 278 -52.65 14.18 9.48
N GLN A 279 -53.51 13.40 8.85
CA GLN A 279 -53.95 13.65 7.48
C GLN A 279 -55.43 14.01 7.52
N ASP A 280 -55.72 15.27 7.83
CA ASP A 280 -57.07 15.84 7.87
C ASP A 280 -57.29 16.79 6.67
N ARG A 281 -58.55 17.05 6.31
CA ARG A 281 -58.87 18.05 5.27
C ARG A 281 -58.63 19.44 5.84
N VAL A 282 -57.73 20.21 5.22
CA VAL A 282 -57.38 21.57 5.66
C VAL A 282 -57.53 22.53 4.48
N ASP A 283 -58.16 23.68 4.71
CA ASP A 283 -58.10 24.82 3.79
C ASP A 283 -56.93 25.72 4.21
N LEU A 284 -55.86 25.69 3.42
CA LEU A 284 -54.64 26.45 3.69
C LEU A 284 -54.89 27.96 3.67
N ALA A 285 -55.88 28.45 2.89
CA ALA A 285 -56.22 29.86 2.81
C ALA A 285 -56.87 30.35 4.10
N GLN A 286 -57.80 29.55 4.64
CA GLN A 286 -58.40 29.81 5.94
C GLN A 286 -57.34 29.78 7.04
N LEU A 287 -56.48 28.77 7.04
CA LEU A 287 -55.44 28.64 8.06
C LEU A 287 -54.45 29.81 8.03
N ALA A 288 -54.05 30.28 6.85
CA ALA A 288 -53.19 31.46 6.70
C ALA A 288 -53.86 32.74 7.22
N ARG A 289 -55.17 32.91 7.01
CA ARG A 289 -55.93 34.04 7.60
C ARG A 289 -55.95 33.99 9.13
N GLU A 290 -56.17 32.81 9.71
CA GLU A 290 -56.13 32.62 11.17
C GLU A 290 -54.73 32.89 11.76
N VAL A 291 -53.68 32.45 11.06
CA VAL A 291 -52.29 32.76 11.43
C VAL A 291 -52.04 34.26 11.36
N GLY A 292 -52.45 34.92 10.27
CA GLY A 292 -52.29 36.36 10.13
C GLY A 292 -53.00 37.14 11.23
N GLN A 293 -54.21 36.73 11.59
CA GLN A 293 -54.96 37.36 12.68
C GLN A 293 -54.31 37.14 14.05
N SER A 294 -53.77 35.93 14.29
CA SER A 294 -53.01 35.64 15.51
C SER A 294 -51.70 36.42 15.58
N ALA A 295 -51.08 36.67 14.42
CA ALA A 295 -49.82 37.36 14.32
C ALA A 295 -49.93 38.89 14.35
N PHE A 296 -51.11 39.42 14.06
CA PHE A 296 -51.37 40.85 13.97
C PHE A 296 -50.93 41.61 15.22
N SER A 297 -51.30 41.13 16.41
CA SER A 297 -50.99 41.81 17.68
C SER A 297 -49.49 41.95 17.92
N PHE A 298 -48.70 40.90 17.68
CA PHE A 298 -47.25 40.95 17.93
C PHE A 298 -46.50 41.68 16.82
N ALA A 299 -46.91 41.53 15.56
CA ALA A 299 -46.32 42.26 14.44
C ALA A 299 -46.52 43.77 14.64
N HIS A 300 -47.74 44.19 15.01
CA HIS A 300 -48.05 45.59 15.30
C HIS A 300 -47.25 46.11 16.51
N ALA A 301 -47.09 45.32 17.57
CA ALA A 301 -46.25 45.70 18.72
C ALA A 301 -44.78 45.90 18.35
N SER A 302 -44.29 45.20 17.31
CA SER A 302 -42.95 45.38 16.73
C SER A 302 -42.89 46.48 15.65
N GLY A 303 -43.98 47.22 15.42
CA GLY A 303 -44.05 48.28 14.42
C GLY A 303 -44.09 47.77 12.97
N ILE A 304 -44.49 46.51 12.76
CA ILE A 304 -44.57 45.87 11.45
C ILE A 304 -46.03 45.78 10.99
N ARG A 305 -46.29 46.10 9.73
CA ARG A 305 -47.60 45.89 9.09
C ARG A 305 -47.69 44.48 8.53
N LEU A 306 -48.83 43.81 8.73
CA LEU A 306 -49.10 42.50 8.17
C LEU A 306 -50.20 42.60 7.10
N GLU A 307 -49.89 42.18 5.88
CA GLU A 307 -50.82 42.19 4.75
C GLU A 307 -51.12 40.75 4.31
N LEU A 308 -52.40 40.47 4.05
CA LEU A 308 -52.89 39.18 3.58
C LEU A 308 -53.36 39.34 2.13
N GLU A 309 -52.78 38.58 1.22
CA GLU A 309 -53.03 38.71 -0.23
C GLU A 309 -53.37 37.36 -0.86
N ALA A 310 -54.28 37.37 -1.84
CA ALA A 310 -54.63 36.19 -2.62
C ALA A 310 -55.10 34.97 -1.79
N LEU A 311 -55.80 35.22 -0.67
CA LEU A 311 -56.37 34.19 0.23
C LEU A 311 -57.90 34.05 0.12
N ASP A 312 -58.48 34.58 -0.96
CA ASP A 312 -59.94 34.64 -1.15
C ASP A 312 -60.55 33.31 -1.63
N ARG A 313 -59.71 32.42 -2.18
CA ARG A 313 -60.13 31.11 -2.71
C ARG A 313 -59.68 29.98 -1.78
N PRO A 314 -60.49 28.93 -1.60
CA PRO A 314 -60.08 27.75 -0.84
C PRO A 314 -58.83 27.09 -1.43
N MET A 315 -57.91 26.68 -0.56
CA MET A 315 -56.69 25.94 -0.89
C MET A 315 -56.71 24.57 -0.20
N PRO A 316 -57.50 23.60 -0.70
CA PRO A 316 -57.68 22.31 -0.06
C PRO A 316 -56.42 21.43 -0.15
N ILE A 317 -56.01 20.90 1.00
CA ILE A 317 -54.89 19.96 1.16
C ILE A 317 -55.26 18.84 2.13
N MET A 318 -54.40 17.82 2.21
CA MET A 318 -54.40 16.84 3.31
C MET A 318 -53.23 17.12 4.24
N GLY A 319 -53.50 17.28 5.53
CA GLY A 319 -52.46 17.60 6.49
C GLY A 319 -52.91 17.82 7.91
N ASP A 320 -51.96 18.20 8.74
CA ASP A 320 -52.11 18.50 10.14
C ASP A 320 -52.16 20.03 10.28
N ALA A 321 -53.35 20.55 10.58
CA ALA A 321 -53.59 21.98 10.69
C ALA A 321 -52.73 22.66 11.77
N ASP A 322 -52.47 21.97 12.89
CA ASP A 322 -51.69 22.51 14.00
C ASP A 322 -50.21 22.65 13.62
N ARG A 323 -49.67 21.64 12.92
CA ARG A 323 -48.30 21.70 12.38
C ARG A 323 -48.16 22.76 11.30
N LEU A 324 -49.11 22.84 10.37
CA LEU A 324 -49.06 23.88 9.33
C LEU A 324 -49.18 25.28 9.91
N ARG A 325 -50.00 25.48 10.95
CA ARG A 325 -50.07 26.73 11.72
C ARG A 325 -48.72 27.06 12.35
N GLN A 326 -48.07 26.07 12.97
CA GLN A 326 -46.75 26.20 13.58
C GLN A 326 -45.69 26.62 12.54
N ALA A 327 -45.67 25.98 11.37
CA ALA A 327 -44.76 26.34 10.28
C ALA A 327 -44.98 27.80 9.83
N MET A 328 -46.22 28.20 9.56
CA MET A 328 -46.51 29.58 9.11
C MET A 328 -46.19 30.62 10.19
N LEU A 329 -46.50 30.35 11.46
CA LEU A 329 -46.13 31.24 12.56
C LEU A 329 -44.61 31.38 12.69
N ALA A 330 -43.84 30.29 12.51
CA ALA A 330 -42.40 30.35 12.53
C ALA A 330 -41.82 31.21 11.38
N LEU A 331 -42.46 31.17 10.20
CA LEU A 331 -42.07 32.01 9.06
C LEU A 331 -42.41 33.49 9.29
N VAL A 332 -43.57 33.79 9.88
CA VAL A 332 -43.95 35.18 10.23
C VAL A 332 -43.11 35.74 11.36
N ASP A 333 -42.82 34.95 12.41
CA ASP A 333 -41.90 35.31 13.50
C ASP A 333 -40.51 35.65 12.95
N ASN A 334 -40.04 34.87 11.97
CA ASN A 334 -38.79 35.17 11.27
C ASN A 334 -38.86 36.52 10.53
N GLY A 335 -39.91 36.76 9.75
CA GLY A 335 -40.10 38.03 9.05
C GLY A 335 -40.14 39.24 9.99
N VAL A 336 -40.86 39.14 11.11
CA VAL A 336 -40.99 40.24 12.09
C VAL A 336 -39.65 40.52 12.77
N LYS A 337 -38.89 39.47 13.08
CA LYS A 337 -37.60 39.58 13.72
C LYS A 337 -36.55 40.28 12.86
N PHE A 338 -36.57 40.06 11.55
CA PHE A 338 -35.54 40.55 10.63
C PHE A 338 -35.91 41.83 9.89
N SER A 339 -37.19 42.19 9.88
CA SER A 339 -37.66 43.44 9.25
C SER A 339 -37.42 44.66 10.15
N PRO A 340 -37.01 45.80 9.60
CA PRO A 340 -36.93 47.05 10.35
C PRO A 340 -38.34 47.58 10.70
N PRO A 341 -38.51 48.37 11.77
CA PRO A 341 -39.80 48.99 12.11
C PRO A 341 -40.35 49.85 10.96
N GLY A 342 -41.66 49.79 10.74
CA GLY A 342 -42.36 50.45 9.63
C GLY A 342 -42.50 49.60 8.36
N SER A 343 -41.82 48.45 8.31
CA SER A 343 -41.88 47.51 7.19
C SER A 343 -43.19 46.74 7.12
N THR A 344 -43.38 46.06 5.99
CA THR A 344 -44.58 45.28 5.70
C THR A 344 -44.24 43.83 5.39
N ILE A 345 -44.83 42.90 6.14
CA ILE A 345 -44.77 41.47 5.86
C ILE A 345 -46.03 41.07 5.12
N ARG A 346 -45.87 40.38 3.98
CA ARG A 346 -46.98 39.94 3.13
C ARG A 346 -47.11 38.42 3.19
N LEU A 347 -48.31 37.92 3.49
CA LEU A 347 -48.67 36.51 3.33
C LEU A 347 -49.50 36.38 2.07
N HIS A 348 -48.91 35.79 1.03
CA HIS A 348 -49.49 35.70 -0.30
C HIS A 348 -49.84 34.25 -0.64
N GLY A 349 -51.11 34.00 -1.00
CA GLY A 349 -51.58 32.71 -1.49
C GLY A 349 -51.13 32.44 -2.93
N THR A 350 -50.65 31.23 -3.21
CA THR A 350 -50.19 30.81 -4.54
C THR A 350 -50.89 29.53 -4.97
N HIS A 351 -51.27 29.50 -6.25
CA HIS A 351 -51.81 28.32 -6.92
C HIS A 351 -50.95 28.04 -8.15
N THR A 352 -50.41 26.83 -8.21
CA THR A 352 -49.65 26.31 -9.37
C THR A 352 -50.19 24.93 -9.70
N ASP A 353 -50.02 24.46 -10.94
CA ASP A 353 -50.61 23.19 -11.39
C ASP A 353 -50.25 22.02 -10.44
N GLY A 354 -51.23 21.58 -9.64
CA GLY A 354 -51.08 20.50 -8.66
C GLY A 354 -50.52 20.88 -7.28
N GLU A 355 -50.19 22.16 -7.02
CA GLU A 355 -49.68 22.64 -5.73
C GLU A 355 -50.40 23.93 -5.28
N VAL A 356 -50.66 24.04 -3.98
CA VAL A 356 -51.07 25.29 -3.33
C VAL A 356 -50.00 25.71 -2.32
N GLY A 357 -49.84 27.00 -2.08
CA GLY A 357 -48.77 27.45 -1.19
C GLY A 357 -48.98 28.83 -0.62
N ILE A 358 -48.22 29.13 0.43
CA ILE A 358 -48.14 30.44 1.07
C ILE A 358 -46.71 30.97 0.89
N VAL A 359 -46.59 32.19 0.38
CA VAL A 359 -45.34 32.94 0.35
C VAL A 359 -45.37 33.99 1.44
N ILE A 360 -44.38 33.99 2.32
CA ILE A 360 -44.18 35.04 3.31
C ILE A 360 -43.00 35.89 2.84
N ALA A 361 -43.29 37.15 2.51
CA ALA A 361 -42.31 38.12 2.06
C ALA A 361 -42.07 39.18 3.13
N ASP A 362 -40.81 39.36 3.52
CA ASP A 362 -40.38 40.40 4.47
C ASP A 362 -39.58 41.52 3.77
N GLU A 363 -39.27 42.58 4.52
CA GLU A 363 -38.44 43.71 4.03
C GLU A 363 -37.16 43.84 4.87
N GLY A 364 -36.65 42.69 5.33
CA GLY A 364 -35.38 42.59 6.04
C GLY A 364 -34.18 42.65 5.09
N PRO A 365 -32.95 42.38 5.60
CA PRO A 365 -31.72 42.50 4.82
C PRO A 365 -31.52 41.40 3.75
N GLY A 366 -32.48 40.47 3.60
CA GLY A 366 -32.33 39.29 2.74
C GLY A 366 -31.25 38.32 3.23
N VAL A 367 -30.81 37.43 2.34
CA VAL A 367 -29.80 36.39 2.60
C VAL A 367 -28.81 36.35 1.43
N ALA A 368 -27.52 36.11 1.68
CA ALA A 368 -26.54 36.00 0.60
C ALA A 368 -26.83 34.81 -0.32
N ASP A 369 -26.58 34.93 -1.63
CA ASP A 369 -26.97 33.95 -2.67
C ASP A 369 -26.39 32.53 -2.49
N GLY A 370 -25.39 32.34 -1.61
CA GLY A 370 -24.85 31.03 -1.22
C GLY A 370 -25.36 30.46 0.12
N GLU A 371 -26.22 31.20 0.82
CA GLU A 371 -26.74 30.84 2.14
C GLU A 371 -28.24 30.50 2.14
N LEU A 372 -28.98 30.79 1.06
CA LEU A 372 -30.44 30.63 0.96
C LEU A 372 -30.95 29.23 1.31
N ASP A 373 -30.30 28.16 0.84
CA ASP A 373 -30.71 26.79 1.21
C ASP A 373 -30.28 26.41 2.64
N ARG A 374 -29.16 26.99 3.10
CA ARG A 374 -28.57 26.69 4.40
C ARG A 374 -29.34 27.31 5.56
N ILE A 375 -30.19 28.32 5.30
CA ILE A 375 -31.02 28.93 6.36
C ILE A 375 -32.04 27.94 6.95
N PHE A 376 -32.35 26.87 6.22
CA PHE A 376 -33.24 25.81 6.68
C PHE A 376 -32.50 24.66 7.39
N ASP A 377 -31.17 24.67 7.40
CA ASP A 377 -30.42 23.68 8.16
C ASP A 377 -30.63 23.95 9.66
N PRO A 378 -30.92 22.91 10.46
CA PRO A 378 -30.98 23.04 11.90
C PRO A 378 -29.71 23.72 12.43
N TYR A 379 -29.89 24.64 13.37
CA TYR A 379 -28.79 25.29 14.10
C TYR A 379 -27.98 26.31 13.28
N VAL A 380 -28.35 26.57 12.01
CA VAL A 380 -27.70 27.56 11.16
C VAL A 380 -28.34 28.94 11.34
N GLN A 381 -27.49 29.97 11.37
CA GLN A 381 -27.91 31.38 11.45
C GLN A 381 -27.03 32.23 10.55
N GLY A 382 -27.67 33.06 9.73
CA GLY A 382 -27.01 34.15 9.01
C GLY A 382 -26.40 35.19 9.96
N LYS A 383 -25.61 36.12 9.41
CA LYS A 383 -24.95 37.19 10.21
C LYS A 383 -25.94 37.99 11.06
N ALA A 384 -27.08 38.38 10.49
CA ALA A 384 -28.14 39.11 11.20
C ALA A 384 -28.83 38.26 12.29
N GLY A 385 -28.96 36.94 12.07
CA GLY A 385 -29.60 36.04 13.05
C GLY A 385 -28.79 35.89 14.33
N ARG A 386 -27.46 36.02 14.25
CA ARG A 386 -26.56 35.98 15.40
C ARG A 386 -26.66 37.23 16.28
N SER A 387 -26.88 38.41 15.70
CA SER A 387 -27.04 39.67 16.46
C SER A 387 -28.40 39.79 17.12
N LEU A 388 -29.45 39.21 16.51
CA LEU A 388 -30.82 39.26 17.01
C LEU A 388 -31.19 38.06 17.90
N GLY A 389 -30.25 37.14 18.17
CA GLY A 389 -30.40 36.05 19.15
C GLY A 389 -31.56 35.09 18.87
N GLY A 390 -31.73 34.61 17.63
CA GLY A 390 -32.75 33.58 17.33
C GLY A 390 -32.24 32.17 17.57
N THR A 391 -33.14 31.19 17.72
CA THR A 391 -32.75 29.78 17.93
C THR A 391 -32.17 29.14 16.66
N GLY A 392 -32.53 29.65 15.47
CA GLY A 392 -32.26 28.99 14.18
C GLY A 392 -33.14 27.75 13.93
N LEU A 393 -34.21 27.58 14.71
CA LEU A 393 -35.10 26.41 14.64
C LEU A 393 -36.35 26.64 13.80
N GLY A 394 -36.82 27.90 13.69
CA GLY A 394 -38.10 28.18 13.04
C GLY A 394 -38.15 27.75 11.57
N LEU A 395 -37.11 28.06 10.79
CA LEU A 395 -37.03 27.71 9.37
C LEU A 395 -36.77 26.21 9.15
N SER A 396 -35.95 25.58 10.00
CA SER A 396 -35.71 24.12 9.92
C SER A 396 -36.96 23.33 10.29
N LEU A 397 -37.72 23.79 11.29
CA LEU A 397 -39.03 23.25 11.63
C LEU A 397 -40.03 23.40 10.48
N ALA A 398 -40.13 24.60 9.89
CA ALA A 398 -41.01 24.83 8.74
C ALA A 398 -40.65 23.92 7.55
N ARG A 399 -39.35 23.70 7.28
CA ARG A 399 -38.89 22.74 6.27
C ARG A 399 -39.31 21.32 6.58
N TRP A 400 -39.11 20.87 7.82
CA TRP A 400 -39.52 19.53 8.22
C TRP A 400 -41.03 19.33 8.08
N ILE A 401 -41.83 20.30 8.55
CA ILE A 401 -43.30 20.25 8.44
C ILE A 401 -43.72 20.20 6.97
N ALA A 402 -43.11 21.00 6.09
CA ALA A 402 -43.38 20.96 4.65
C ALA A 402 -43.11 19.57 4.07
N GLN A 403 -41.93 19.00 4.37
CA GLN A 403 -41.51 17.69 3.87
C GLN A 403 -42.40 16.55 4.37
N ALA A 404 -42.80 16.61 5.64
CA ALA A 404 -43.68 15.62 6.24
C ALA A 404 -45.12 15.69 5.69
N HIS A 405 -45.50 16.81 5.06
CA HIS A 405 -46.71 16.97 4.25
C HIS A 405 -46.49 16.70 2.74
N GLN A 406 -45.35 16.09 2.36
CA GLN A 406 -44.96 15.83 0.97
C GLN A 406 -44.86 17.09 0.10
N GLY A 407 -44.68 18.24 0.75
CA GLY A 407 -44.46 19.52 0.11
C GLY A 407 -42.99 19.94 0.09
N ARG A 408 -42.79 21.21 -0.24
CA ARG A 408 -41.48 21.84 -0.39
C ARG A 408 -41.49 23.23 0.23
N ILE A 409 -40.36 23.61 0.79
CA ILE A 409 -40.08 24.98 1.21
C ILE A 409 -38.87 25.49 0.43
N SER A 410 -38.87 26.76 0.05
CA SER A 410 -37.76 27.41 -0.64
C SER A 410 -37.68 28.87 -0.25
N ALA A 411 -36.48 29.44 -0.26
CA ALA A 411 -36.26 30.86 -0.02
C ALA A 411 -35.60 31.53 -1.22
N TYR A 412 -35.96 32.79 -1.46
CA TYR A 412 -35.34 33.64 -2.48
C TYR A 412 -35.39 35.09 -2.00
N ASN A 413 -34.40 35.89 -2.40
CA ASN A 413 -34.45 37.33 -2.15
C ASN A 413 -35.52 37.97 -3.04
N ARG A 414 -36.10 39.09 -2.59
CA ARG A 414 -37.05 39.85 -3.41
C ARG A 414 -36.38 40.37 -4.69
N ASP A 415 -37.14 40.37 -5.78
CA ASP A 415 -36.68 40.92 -7.07
C ASP A 415 -36.52 42.45 -7.01
N GLU A 416 -37.33 43.12 -6.19
CA GLU A 416 -37.30 44.56 -5.95
C GLU A 416 -37.11 44.85 -4.45
N GLY A 417 -36.04 45.59 -4.12
CA GLY A 417 -35.67 45.98 -2.77
C GLY A 417 -34.89 44.93 -1.99
N GLU A 418 -34.61 45.22 -0.72
CA GLU A 418 -34.07 44.24 0.23
C GLU A 418 -35.23 43.47 0.87
N GLY A 419 -35.06 42.16 1.06
CA GLY A 419 -36.05 41.31 1.73
C GLY A 419 -35.95 39.85 1.34
N LEU A 420 -36.51 38.98 2.18
CA LEU A 420 -36.55 37.54 1.97
C LEU A 420 -37.98 37.08 1.70
N CYS A 421 -38.15 36.23 0.68
CA CYS A 421 -39.37 35.50 0.41
C CYS A 421 -39.17 34.03 0.79
N VAL A 422 -40.03 33.51 1.66
CA VAL A 422 -40.06 32.07 1.97
C VAL A 422 -41.37 31.48 1.46
N SER A 423 -41.27 30.55 0.52
CA SER A 423 -42.40 29.88 -0.12
C SER A 423 -42.58 28.47 0.44
N LEU A 424 -43.74 28.22 1.07
CA LEU A 424 -44.22 26.91 1.49
C LEU A 424 -45.24 26.41 0.45
N ARG A 425 -44.95 25.29 -0.23
CA ARG A 425 -45.86 24.68 -1.22
C ARG A 425 -46.19 23.25 -0.81
N LEU A 426 -47.46 22.89 -0.97
CA LEU A 426 -48.02 21.62 -0.58
C LEU A 426 -48.84 21.04 -1.76
N PRO A 427 -48.90 19.71 -1.91
CA PRO A 427 -49.72 19.08 -2.94
C PRO A 427 -51.19 19.49 -2.79
N ALA A 428 -51.75 20.06 -3.85
CA ALA A 428 -53.16 20.43 -3.89
C ALA A 428 -54.02 19.16 -3.99
N ARG A 429 -55.13 19.12 -3.27
CA ARG A 429 -56.14 18.09 -3.48
C ARG A 429 -57.28 18.68 -4.29
N VAL A 430 -57.43 18.23 -5.53
CA VAL A 430 -58.61 18.52 -6.37
C VAL A 430 -59.84 17.84 -5.79
#